data_AF-A0A7J4CZD6-F1
#
_entry.id   AF-A0A7J4CZD6-F1
#
_cell.length_a   1.000
_cell.length_b   1.000
_cell.length_c   1.000
_cell.angle_alpha   90.00
_cell.angle_beta   90.00
_cell.angle_gamma   90.00
#
_symmetry.space_group_name_H-M   'P 1'
#
loop_
_entity.id
_entity.type
_entity.pdbx_description
1 polymer ?
#
loop_
_entity_poly.entity_id
_entity_poly.type
_entity_poly.pdbx_seq_one_letter_code
_entity_poly.pdbx_strand_id
1 'polypeptide(L)' 'MAKKDVTKPISLDPRGGRPREKCVTGIEGIDRILNGGIPVGNIVLLAGTVGSGKTTLAMEFL' A
#
# COMPACT_ATOMS: atom_id res chain seq x y z
N MET A 1 30.38 13.88 0.31
CA MET A 1 29.54 14.99 0.80
C MET A 1 28.15 14.84 0.18
N ALA A 2 27.28 14.03 0.80
CA ALA A 2 25.85 13.93 0.46
C ALA A 2 25.13 13.40 1.70
N LYS A 3 24.76 14.34 2.57
CA LYS A 3 24.11 14.14 3.86
C LYS A 3 22.64 14.48 3.66
N LYS A 4 21.76 13.47 3.62
CA LYS A 4 20.27 13.49 3.60
C LYS A 4 19.89 12.00 3.51
N ASP A 5 19.14 11.36 4.41
CA ASP A 5 18.05 11.80 5.27
C ASP A 5 18.00 10.91 6.51
N VAL A 6 18.50 11.39 7.66
CA VAL A 6 18.44 10.66 8.96
C VAL A 6 17.39 11.29 9.89
N THR A 7 16.61 12.27 9.42
CA THR A 7 15.74 13.12 10.27
C THR A 7 14.24 12.93 10.10
N LYS A 8 13.75 11.99 9.29
CA LYS A 8 12.36 11.54 9.40
C LYS A 8 12.31 10.40 10.43
N PRO A 9 11.40 10.42 11.41
CA PRO A 9 11.22 9.27 12.28
C PRO A 9 11.02 8.05 11.38
N ILE A 10 11.91 7.07 11.49
CA ILE A 10 11.79 5.80 10.77
C ILE A 10 10.43 5.21 11.15
N SER A 11 9.44 5.39 10.28
CA SER A 11 8.14 4.74 10.40
C SER A 11 8.37 3.26 10.18
N LEU A 12 8.62 2.54 11.26
CA LEU A 12 8.80 1.09 11.20
C LEU A 12 7.55 0.48 10.57
N ASP A 13 7.75 -0.42 9.61
CA ASP A 13 6.65 -1.31 9.21
C ASP A 13 6.20 -2.03 10.50
N PRO A 14 4.90 -2.11 10.81
CA PRO A 14 4.39 -2.84 11.97
C PRO A 14 4.93 -4.28 12.09
N ARG A 15 5.46 -4.84 10.99
CA ARG A 15 6.08 -6.18 10.91
C ARG A 15 7.60 -6.19 11.16
N GLY A 16 8.20 -5.09 11.60
CA GLY A 16 9.63 -5.00 11.92
C GLY A 16 10.55 -4.76 10.72
N GLY A 17 9.99 -4.35 9.57
CA GLY A 17 10.74 -4.02 8.35
C GLY A 17 11.08 -2.53 8.20
N ARG A 18 11.95 -2.21 7.24
CA ARG A 18 12.16 -0.81 6.83
C ARG A 18 10.83 -0.22 6.31
N PRO A 19 10.53 1.06 6.59
CA PRO A 19 9.42 1.76 5.98
C PRO A 19 9.44 1.53 4.46
N ARG A 20 8.31 1.06 3.91
CA ARG A 20 8.13 0.90 2.47
C ARG A 20 7.30 2.04 1.93
N GLU A 21 7.65 2.49 0.74
CA GLU A 21 6.77 3.33 -0.06
C GLU A 21 5.44 2.61 -0.29
N LYS A 22 4.33 3.35 -0.26
CA LYS A 22 2.99 2.82 -0.48
C LYS A 22 2.39 3.49 -1.72
N CYS A 23 1.75 2.69 -2.56
CA CYS A 23 0.97 3.14 -3.69
C CYS A 23 -0.49 3.27 -3.28
N VAL A 24 -1.09 4.43 -3.52
CA VAL A 24 -2.53 4.65 -3.30
C VAL A 24 -3.35 3.86 -4.30
N THR A 25 -4.49 3.35 -3.86
CA THR A 25 -5.38 2.53 -4.69
C THR A 25 -6.42 3.34 -5.45
N GLY A 26 -6.55 4.64 -5.16
CA GLY A 26 -7.58 5.52 -5.73
C GLY A 26 -8.95 5.35 -5.06
N ILE A 27 -9.14 4.27 -4.30
CA ILE A 27 -10.36 3.98 -3.56
C ILE A 27 -10.16 4.43 -2.10
N GLU A 28 -10.76 5.57 -1.73
CA GLU A 28 -10.61 6.18 -0.39
C GLU A 28 -10.82 5.18 0.76
N GLY A 29 -11.85 4.34 0.65
CA GLY A 29 -12.17 3.33 1.67
C GLY A 29 -11.05 2.30 1.85
N ILE A 30 -10.41 1.87 0.75
CA ILE A 30 -9.31 0.90 0.79
C ILE A 30 -8.03 1.58 1.29
N ASP A 31 -7.73 2.79 0.82
CA ASP A 31 -6.54 3.53 1.25
C ASP A 31 -6.58 3.83 2.74
N ARG A 32 -7.76 4.14 3.27
CA ARG A 32 -7.96 4.32 4.71
C ARG A 32 -7.71 3.02 5.49
N ILE A 33 -8.21 1.88 5.02
CA ILE A 33 -8.00 0.58 5.67
C ILE A 33 -6.53 0.15 5.61
N LEU A 34 -5.85 0.43 4.50
CA LEU A 34 -4.44 0.08 4.29
C LEU A 34 -3.44 1.11 4.87
N ASN A 35 -3.93 2.14 5.55
CA ASN A 35 -3.13 3.24 6.09
C ASN A 35 -2.28 3.94 5.01
N GLY A 36 -2.92 4.38 3.93
CA GLY A 36 -2.27 5.08 2.82
C GLY A 36 -1.83 4.19 1.66
N GLY A 37 -2.47 3.02 1.48
CA GLY A 37 -2.31 2.20 0.28
C GLY A 37 -1.42 0.96 0.40
N ILE A 38 -1.11 0.35 -0.74
CA ILE A 38 -0.43 -0.94 -0.86
C ILE A 38 1.10 -0.75 -0.84
N PRO A 39 1.86 -1.49 -0.01
CA PRO A 39 3.32 -1.43 0.00
C PRO A 39 3.92 -1.82 -1.36
N VAL A 40 4.80 -0.98 -1.89
CA VAL A 40 5.50 -1.22 -3.17
C VAL A 40 6.42 -2.44 -3.03
N GLY A 41 6.46 -3.28 -4.08
CA GLY A 41 7.27 -4.51 -4.11
C GLY A 41 6.65 -5.69 -3.36
N ASN A 42 5.37 -5.62 -3.00
CA ASN A 42 4.62 -6.72 -2.40
C ASN A 42 3.66 -7.37 -3.40
N ILE A 43 3.40 -8.66 -3.21
CA ILE A 43 2.30 -9.36 -3.87
C ILE A 43 1.05 -9.19 -2.99
N VAL A 44 -0.06 -8.79 -3.60
CA VAL A 44 -1.38 -8.67 -2.95
C VAL A 44 -2.34 -9.65 -3.60
N LEU A 45 -3.02 -10.46 -2.78
CA LEU A 45 -4.08 -11.36 -3.22
C LEU A 45 -5.44 -10.71 -3.02
N LEU A 46 -6.19 -10.55 -4.11
CA LEU A 46 -7.57 -10.11 -4.07
C LEU A 46 -8.52 -11.32 -4.18
N ALA A 47 -9.20 -11.66 -3.09
CA ALA A 47 -10.09 -12.82 -3.00
C ALA A 47 -11.53 -12.43 -2.65
N GLY A 48 -12.51 -13.20 -3.16
CA GLY A 48 -13.94 -12.96 -2.93
C GLY A 48 -14.82 -13.83 -3.83
N THR A 49 -16.11 -13.87 -3.54
CA THR A 49 -17.13 -14.63 -4.30
C THR A 49 -17.31 -14.11 -5.73
N VAL A 50 -17.97 -14.88 -6.61
CA VAL A 50 -18.30 -14.41 -7.96
C VAL A 50 -19.15 -13.13 -7.88
N GLY A 51 -18.90 -12.18 -8.80
CA GLY A 51 -19.62 -10.89 -8.80
C GLY A 51 -19.19 -9.89 -7.73
N SER A 52 -18.21 -10.20 -6.86
CA SER A 52 -17.76 -9.30 -5.78
C SER A 52 -16.93 -8.08 -6.25
N GLY A 53 -16.85 -7.81 -7.56
CA GLY A 53 -16.13 -6.66 -8.10
C GLY A 53 -14.60 -6.75 -8.11
N LYS A 54 -13.99 -7.94 -8.02
CA LYS A 54 -12.52 -8.11 -8.04
C LYS A 54 -11.86 -7.48 -9.28
N THR A 55 -12.41 -7.76 -10.45
CA THR A 55 -11.92 -7.18 -11.72
C THR A 55 -12.10 -5.67 -11.74
N THR A 56 -13.23 -5.17 -11.24
CA THR A 56 -13.50 -3.73 -11.13
C THR A 56 -12.48 -3.05 -10.22
N LEU A 57 -12.19 -3.63 -9.05
CA LEU A 57 -11.17 -3.12 -8.14
C LEU A 57 -9.77 -3.14 -8.78
N ALA A 58 -9.43 -4.21 -9.49
CA ALA A 58 -8.16 -4.29 -10.20
C ALA A 58 -8.04 -3.24 -11.31
N MET A 59 -9.14 -2.93 -12.01
CA MET A 59 -9.17 -1.88 -13.04
C MET A 59 -9.02 -0.48 -12.45
N GLU A 60 -9.61 -0.21 -11.28
CA GLU A 60 -9.49 1.09 -10.61
C GLU A 60 -8.08 1.35 -10.07
N PHE A 61 -7.33 0.29 -9.77
CA PHE A 61 -5.95 0.38 -9.31
C PHE A 61 -4.94 0.63 -10.44
N LEU A 62 -5.25 0.23 -11.68
CA LEU A 62 -4.37 0.32 -12.85
C LEU A 62 -4.40 1.72 -13.49
#